data_AF-A0A7V3SAX5-F1
#
_entry.id   AF-A0A7V3SAX5-F1
#
_cell.length_a   1.000
_cell.length_b   1.000
_cell.length_c   1.000
_cell.angle_alpha   90.00
_cell.angle_beta   90.00
_cell.angle_gamma   90.00
#
_symmetry.space_group_name_H-M   'P 1'
#
loop_
_entity.id
_entity.type
_entity.pdbx_description
1 polymer ?
#
loop_
_entity_poly.entity_id
_entity_poly.type
_entity_poly.pdbx_seq_one_letter_code
_entity_poly.pdbx_strand_id
1 'polypeptide(L)'
;MVLQTRAAKIILLLLAAWLMGCAIVVAITGWDGGSSPRIGASASSPTVPSSSPAQSPSPSPEPTPQGGSILEGAKVIPTPEEWSPTPIDAVYLSPRFQGAQPGEEITFEVRVNLTDVGISGAEFEVVFPSEALRAKSLRPGDLLGANPLIAADNVDNSQGSLHYASARKGATAAGAVSGVLATLTFEVPGTAASGTYSLTLRNVTLTDDRFEGIGGLDIRGGVVEVIGR
;
A
#
# COMPACT_ATOMS: atom_id res chain seq x y z
N MET A 1 27.47 9.20 -26.07
CA MET A 1 26.22 8.84 -26.78
C MET A 1 25.47 7.74 -26.02
N VAL A 2 25.03 8.01 -24.78
CA VAL A 2 24.40 7.00 -23.88
C VAL A 2 23.07 7.49 -23.26
N LEU A 3 22.88 8.81 -23.18
CA LEU A 3 21.68 9.43 -22.60
C LEU A 3 20.40 9.19 -23.43
N GLN A 4 20.54 9.10 -24.76
CA GLN A 4 19.44 8.83 -25.70
C GLN A 4 18.80 7.45 -25.46
N THR A 5 19.60 6.43 -25.13
CA THR A 5 19.13 5.04 -24.97
C THR A 5 18.26 4.84 -23.73
N ARG A 6 18.52 5.60 -22.64
CA ARG A 6 17.76 5.49 -21.39
C ARG A 6 16.39 6.16 -21.47
N ALA A 7 16.30 7.34 -22.09
CA ALA A 7 15.02 7.99 -22.36
C ALA A 7 14.15 7.16 -23.33
N ALA A 8 14.76 6.54 -24.34
CA ALA A 8 14.06 5.66 -25.28
C ALA A 8 13.45 4.42 -24.62
N LYS A 9 14.13 3.78 -23.64
CA LYS A 9 13.54 2.66 -22.86
C LYS A 9 12.29 3.09 -22.09
N ILE A 10 12.32 4.26 -21.43
CA ILE A 10 11.15 4.78 -20.70
C ILE A 10 9.99 5.07 -21.66
N ILE A 11 10.25 5.75 -22.78
CA ILE A 11 9.23 6.02 -23.81
C ILE A 11 8.65 4.71 -24.39
N LEU A 12 9.48 3.68 -24.57
CA LEU A 12 9.02 2.38 -25.08
C LEU A 12 8.15 1.61 -24.06
N LEU A 13 8.49 1.66 -22.76
CA LEU A 13 7.66 1.08 -21.71
C LEU A 13 6.32 1.81 -21.57
N LEU A 14 6.32 3.14 -21.63
CA LEU A 14 5.11 3.95 -21.64
C LEU A 14 4.23 3.68 -22.87
N LEU A 15 4.84 3.49 -24.06
CA LEU A 15 4.12 3.09 -25.27
C LEU A 15 3.58 1.66 -25.20
N ALA A 16 4.28 0.72 -24.55
CA ALA A 16 3.81 -0.65 -24.37
C ALA A 16 2.58 -0.71 -23.43
N ALA A 17 2.61 0.04 -22.33
CA ALA A 17 1.46 0.21 -21.44
C ALA A 17 0.26 0.85 -22.16
N TRP A 18 0.51 1.88 -22.99
CA TRP A 18 -0.53 2.54 -23.77
C TRP A 18 -1.17 1.63 -24.83
N LEU A 19 -0.35 0.84 -25.55
CA LEU A 19 -0.83 -0.08 -26.58
C LEU A 19 -1.66 -1.26 -26.04
N MET A 20 -1.46 -1.68 -24.78
CA MET A 20 -2.31 -2.70 -24.15
C MET A 20 -3.63 -2.15 -23.58
N GLY A 21 -3.75 -0.83 -23.35
CA GLY A 21 -4.95 -0.20 -22.79
C GLY A 21 -5.99 0.30 -23.81
N CYS A 22 -5.65 0.44 -25.10
CA CYS A 22 -6.51 1.13 -26.08
C CYS A 22 -7.75 0.36 -26.59
N ALA A 23 -8.10 -0.79 -26.00
CA ALA A 23 -9.19 -1.63 -26.48
C ALA A 23 -10.34 -1.77 -25.45
N ILE A 24 -11.00 -0.66 -25.07
CA ILE A 24 -12.38 -0.62 -24.52
C ILE A 24 -12.92 0.83 -24.53
N VAL A 25 -14.08 1.03 -25.19
CA VAL A 25 -15.16 2.04 -24.93
C VAL A 25 -14.73 3.51 -24.67
N VAL A 26 -14.92 4.53 -25.53
CA VAL A 26 -16.02 4.97 -26.45
C VAL A 26 -17.36 5.31 -25.76
N ALA A 27 -17.59 6.62 -25.60
CA ALA A 27 -18.83 7.27 -25.11
C ALA A 27 -19.13 7.06 -23.59
N ILE A 28 -19.87 7.92 -22.87
CA ILE A 28 -20.92 8.91 -23.22
C ILE A 28 -20.73 10.25 -22.45
N THR A 29 -21.42 11.28 -22.93
CA THR A 29 -21.45 12.70 -22.50
C THR A 29 -21.89 13.01 -21.06
N GLY A 30 -21.23 14.03 -20.47
CA GLY A 30 -21.87 15.27 -19.96
C GLY A 30 -22.90 15.23 -18.82
N TRP A 31 -22.61 15.95 -17.73
CA TRP A 31 -23.61 16.46 -16.78
C TRP A 31 -23.19 17.85 -16.27
N ASP A 32 -24.16 18.76 -16.09
CA ASP A 32 -23.98 20.16 -15.72
C ASP A 32 -24.74 20.51 -14.41
N GLY A 33 -24.26 21.53 -13.68
CA GLY A 33 -24.84 22.05 -12.44
C GLY A 33 -24.61 21.19 -11.18
N GLY A 34 -24.56 21.75 -9.96
CA GLY A 34 -24.62 23.16 -9.58
C GLY A 34 -25.29 23.37 -8.22
N SER A 35 -24.70 24.22 -7.38
CA SER A 35 -25.26 24.79 -6.14
C SER A 35 -25.32 23.90 -4.87
N SER A 36 -24.55 24.30 -3.85
CA SER A 36 -24.78 23.95 -2.44
C SER A 36 -24.92 25.24 -1.61
N PRO A 37 -25.96 25.41 -0.78
CA PRO A 37 -26.06 26.56 0.11
C PRO A 37 -26.02 26.19 1.61
N ARG A 38 -25.11 26.87 2.35
CA ARG A 38 -25.17 27.10 3.82
C ARG A 38 -25.12 25.82 4.70
N ILE A 39 -24.89 25.84 6.01
CA ILE A 39 -24.67 26.86 7.07
C ILE A 39 -23.70 26.18 8.07
N GLY A 40 -22.78 26.88 8.75
CA GLY A 40 -23.07 27.52 10.03
C GLY A 40 -22.18 26.93 11.14
N ALA A 41 -21.46 27.78 11.88
CA ALA A 41 -20.51 27.36 12.90
C ALA A 41 -21.18 27.17 14.28
N SER A 42 -20.62 26.30 15.13
CA SER A 42 -20.43 26.59 16.55
C SER A 42 -19.40 25.64 17.18
N ALA A 43 -18.59 26.16 18.11
CA ALA A 43 -17.62 25.40 18.88
C ALA A 43 -18.10 25.20 20.32
N SER A 44 -17.68 24.11 20.99
CA SER A 44 -17.62 24.01 22.45
C SER A 44 -16.77 22.82 22.89
N SER A 45 -15.63 23.10 23.52
CA SER A 45 -14.84 22.11 24.26
C SER A 45 -15.25 22.07 25.74
N PRO A 46 -15.14 20.92 26.41
CA PRO A 46 -14.88 20.89 27.85
C PRO A 46 -13.59 20.12 28.22
N THR A 47 -13.01 20.53 29.34
CA THR A 47 -11.68 20.13 29.82
C THR A 47 -11.78 19.19 31.03
N VAL A 48 -11.21 17.99 30.92
CA VAL A 48 -10.44 17.19 31.93
C VAL A 48 -11.04 17.03 33.36
N PRO A 49 -10.99 15.80 33.93
CA PRO A 49 -10.02 15.57 35.00
C PRO A 49 -9.15 14.33 34.81
N SER A 50 -7.94 14.40 35.38
CA SER A 50 -6.91 13.36 35.39
C SER A 50 -7.17 12.32 36.48
N SER A 51 -6.87 11.04 36.21
CA SER A 51 -6.58 10.04 37.24
C SER A 51 -5.58 8.98 36.74
N SER A 52 -4.63 8.64 37.61
CA SER A 52 -3.52 7.68 37.41
C SER A 52 -2.88 7.41 38.77
N PRO A 53 -2.20 6.27 39.04
CA PRO A 53 -2.04 5.05 38.24
C PRO A 53 -2.56 3.78 38.96
N ALA A 54 -2.89 2.73 38.19
CA ALA A 54 -3.02 1.37 38.73
C ALA A 54 -1.67 0.63 38.64
N GLN A 55 -1.36 -0.19 39.65
CA GLN A 55 -0.01 -0.71 39.90
C GLN A 55 0.32 -1.95 39.05
N SER A 56 1.58 -2.06 38.63
CA SER A 56 2.12 -3.24 37.93
C SER A 56 2.45 -4.37 38.93
N PRO A 57 2.08 -5.63 38.66
CA PRO A 57 2.51 -6.76 39.48
C PRO A 57 3.99 -7.10 39.25
N SER A 58 4.77 -7.18 40.33
CA SER A 58 6.18 -7.58 40.31
C SER A 58 6.34 -9.06 39.94
N PRO A 59 7.36 -9.45 39.14
CA PRO A 59 7.72 -10.84 38.94
C PRO A 59 8.36 -11.47 40.20
N SER A 60 8.34 -12.80 40.23
CA SER A 60 8.80 -13.70 41.31
C SER A 60 10.34 -13.69 41.48
N PRO A 61 10.90 -13.96 42.67
CA PRO A 61 12.34 -14.02 42.87
C PRO A 61 13.01 -15.21 42.15
N GLU A 62 14.13 -14.92 41.48
CA GLU A 62 15.01 -15.89 40.83
C GLU A 62 15.95 -16.58 41.85
N PRO A 63 16.18 -17.89 41.77
CA PRO A 63 17.08 -18.59 42.68
C PRO A 63 18.55 -18.44 42.28
N THR A 64 19.35 -17.74 43.10
CA THR A 64 20.80 -17.65 42.95
C THR A 64 21.49 -19.03 43.03
N PRO A 65 22.24 -19.46 42.00
CA PRO A 65 23.11 -20.63 42.10
C PRO A 65 24.37 -20.27 42.90
N GLN A 66 24.63 -20.97 44.01
CA GLN A 66 25.95 -20.94 44.67
C GLN A 66 26.95 -21.79 43.88
N GLY A 67 28.20 -21.33 43.81
CA GLY A 67 29.18 -21.83 42.83
C GLY A 67 29.77 -23.21 43.10
N GLY A 68 30.27 -23.85 42.03
CA GLY A 68 31.02 -25.11 42.06
C GLY A 68 32.04 -25.17 40.92
N SER A 69 33.19 -25.82 41.16
CA SER A 69 34.40 -25.74 40.32
C SER A 69 35.29 -26.98 40.54
N ILE A 70 36.13 -27.45 39.60
CA ILE A 70 36.53 -26.92 38.28
C ILE A 70 36.71 -28.13 37.32
N LEU A 71 36.64 -27.91 35.98
CA LEU A 71 36.98 -28.87 34.89
C LEU A 71 35.97 -30.02 34.73
N GLU A 72 35.58 -30.51 33.54
CA GLU A 72 36.38 -30.88 32.36
C GLU A 72 35.45 -31.10 31.13
N GLY A 73 35.90 -30.83 29.89
CA GLY A 73 35.24 -31.38 28.69
C GLY A 73 34.00 -30.67 28.10
N ALA A 74 33.83 -29.35 28.27
CA ALA A 74 32.72 -28.62 27.64
C ALA A 74 32.80 -28.58 26.10
N LYS A 75 32.10 -29.51 25.43
CA LYS A 75 31.79 -29.43 24.00
C LYS A 75 31.11 -28.10 23.72
N VAL A 76 31.70 -27.28 22.84
CA VAL A 76 31.08 -26.04 22.36
C VAL A 76 29.75 -26.40 21.70
N ILE A 77 28.65 -26.13 22.40
CA ILE A 77 27.31 -26.12 21.82
C ILE A 77 27.24 -24.81 21.05
N PRO A 78 27.15 -24.82 19.70
CA PRO A 78 26.93 -23.58 18.98
C PRO A 78 25.60 -22.99 19.44
N THR A 79 25.62 -21.72 19.84
CA THR A 79 24.40 -20.93 20.02
C THR A 79 23.53 -21.13 18.78
N PRO A 80 22.26 -21.53 18.90
CA PRO A 80 21.38 -21.64 17.74
C PRO A 80 21.42 -20.31 16.98
N GLU A 81 21.66 -20.35 15.68
CA GLU A 81 21.50 -19.18 14.83
C GLU A 81 20.04 -18.74 14.95
N GLU A 82 19.83 -17.64 15.67
CA GLU A 82 18.51 -17.08 15.88
C GLU A 82 17.96 -16.71 14.51
N TRP A 83 16.91 -17.43 14.08
CA TRP A 83 16.36 -17.31 12.74
C TRP A 83 15.66 -15.96 12.59
N SER A 84 16.45 -14.93 12.29
CA SER A 84 15.97 -13.64 11.81
C SER A 84 15.45 -13.87 10.39
N PRO A 85 14.12 -13.86 10.17
CA PRO A 85 13.60 -14.03 8.83
C PRO A 85 14.10 -12.86 7.98
N THR A 86 14.74 -13.16 6.84
CA THR A 86 15.18 -12.13 5.92
C THR A 86 13.98 -11.22 5.60
N PRO A 87 14.08 -9.90 5.82
CA PRO A 87 12.96 -9.01 5.51
C PRO A 87 12.61 -9.17 4.03
N ILE A 88 11.32 -9.40 3.76
CA ILE A 88 10.84 -9.69 2.41
C ILE A 88 10.49 -8.39 1.68
N ASP A 89 10.98 -8.28 0.45
CA ASP A 89 10.58 -7.24 -0.48
C ASP A 89 9.12 -7.48 -0.88
N ALA A 90 8.27 -6.46 -0.72
CA ALA A 90 6.82 -6.64 -0.75
C ALA A 90 6.07 -5.43 -1.31
N VAL A 91 4.93 -5.70 -1.95
CA VAL A 91 3.94 -4.69 -2.34
C VAL A 91 2.57 -5.12 -1.84
N TYR A 92 1.91 -4.28 -1.05
CA TYR A 92 0.71 -4.70 -0.32
C TYR A 92 -0.28 -3.57 -0.08
N LEU A 93 -1.56 -3.94 0.06
CA LEU A 93 -2.60 -3.02 0.54
C LEU A 93 -2.55 -2.87 2.07
N SER A 94 -2.66 -1.63 2.54
CA SER A 94 -2.65 -1.26 3.96
C SER A 94 -3.81 -0.32 4.30
N PRO A 95 -4.59 -0.57 5.37
CA PRO A 95 -4.58 -1.80 6.17
C PRO A 95 -4.96 -3.03 5.33
N ARG A 96 -4.58 -4.23 5.75
CA ARG A 96 -4.92 -5.47 5.00
C ARG A 96 -6.43 -5.78 5.04
N PHE A 97 -7.12 -5.35 6.09
CA PHE A 97 -8.53 -5.65 6.34
C PHE A 97 -9.25 -4.38 6.83
N GLN A 98 -10.46 -4.13 6.35
CA GLN A 98 -11.36 -3.08 6.85
C GLN A 98 -12.79 -3.61 6.97
N GLY A 99 -13.47 -3.30 8.08
CA GLY A 99 -14.92 -3.40 8.16
C GLY A 99 -15.56 -2.08 7.73
N ALA A 100 -16.71 -2.13 7.07
CA ALA A 100 -17.46 -0.95 6.62
C ALA A 100 -18.97 -1.24 6.54
N GLN A 101 -19.80 -0.22 6.65
CA GLN A 101 -21.24 -0.29 6.41
C GLN A 101 -21.61 0.21 5.01
N PRO A 102 -22.74 -0.24 4.43
CA PRO A 102 -23.29 0.35 3.21
C PRO A 102 -23.47 1.88 3.35
N GLY A 103 -22.87 2.62 2.42
CA GLY A 103 -22.83 4.09 2.39
C GLY A 103 -21.58 4.73 2.97
N GLU A 104 -20.62 3.97 3.49
CA GLU A 104 -19.34 4.50 4.00
C GLU A 104 -18.24 4.58 2.93
N GLU A 105 -17.22 5.40 3.19
CA GLU A 105 -15.97 5.41 2.42
C GLU A 105 -14.81 4.82 3.23
N ILE A 106 -13.98 4.03 2.56
CA ILE A 106 -12.79 3.36 3.11
C ILE A 106 -11.56 3.71 2.27
N THR A 107 -10.38 3.67 2.89
CA THR A 107 -9.13 4.06 2.23
C THR A 107 -8.06 2.99 2.40
N PHE A 108 -7.43 2.58 1.29
CA PHE A 108 -6.29 1.69 1.26
C PHE A 108 -5.06 2.41 0.68
N GLU A 109 -3.90 2.18 1.26
CA GLU A 109 -2.60 2.55 0.68
C GLU A 109 -2.01 1.35 -0.04
N VAL A 110 -1.55 1.54 -1.28
CA VAL A 110 -0.59 0.64 -1.92
C VAL A 110 0.78 0.98 -1.36
N ARG A 111 1.33 0.10 -0.53
CA ARG A 111 2.63 0.27 0.12
C ARG A 111 3.67 -0.62 -0.53
N VAL A 112 4.90 -0.09 -0.62
CA VAL A 112 6.09 -0.82 -1.08
C VAL A 112 7.08 -0.87 0.07
N ASN A 113 7.76 -2.01 0.22
CA ASN A 113 8.88 -2.18 1.13
C ASN A 113 9.98 -2.98 0.41
N LEU A 114 11.15 -2.38 0.22
CA LEU A 114 12.33 -2.97 -0.43
C LEU A 114 13.56 -2.79 0.46
N THR A 115 14.41 -3.80 0.51
CA THR A 115 15.42 -3.95 1.57
C THR A 115 16.83 -3.48 1.19
N ASP A 116 17.17 -3.41 -0.09
CA ASP A 116 18.50 -3.00 -0.56
C ASP A 116 18.50 -2.13 -1.84
N VAL A 117 17.44 -2.19 -2.65
CA VAL A 117 17.29 -1.45 -3.92
C VAL A 117 16.43 -0.20 -3.81
N GLY A 118 16.83 0.84 -4.55
CA GLY A 118 16.00 2.03 -4.73
C GLY A 118 14.88 1.81 -5.73
N ILE A 119 13.94 2.75 -5.83
CA ILE A 119 12.81 2.67 -6.78
C ILE A 119 12.70 3.88 -7.71
N SER A 120 12.74 3.61 -9.02
CA SER A 120 12.61 4.60 -10.10
C SER A 120 11.21 4.65 -10.70
N GLY A 121 10.47 3.54 -10.68
CA GLY A 121 9.09 3.48 -11.18
C GLY A 121 8.33 2.28 -10.67
N ALA A 122 7.01 2.36 -10.77
CA ALA A 122 6.09 1.33 -10.33
C ALA A 122 4.80 1.33 -11.16
N GLU A 123 4.29 0.14 -11.43
CA GLU A 123 3.02 -0.13 -12.07
C GLU A 123 2.28 -1.22 -11.30
N PHE A 124 0.96 -1.10 -11.18
CA PHE A 124 0.10 -2.13 -10.61
C PHE A 124 -1.34 -2.02 -11.13
N GLU A 125 -2.10 -3.10 -10.94
CA GLU A 125 -3.54 -3.11 -11.08
C GLU A 125 -4.21 -3.58 -9.78
N VAL A 126 -5.31 -2.93 -9.39
CA VAL A 126 -6.20 -3.42 -8.33
C VAL A 126 -7.53 -3.84 -8.93
N VAL A 127 -7.92 -5.08 -8.67
CA VAL A 127 -9.25 -5.62 -9.00
C VAL A 127 -10.11 -5.70 -7.74
N PHE A 128 -11.35 -5.25 -7.83
CA PHE A 128 -12.32 -5.18 -6.76
C PHE A 128 -13.73 -5.55 -7.27
N PRO A 129 -14.60 -6.15 -6.44
CA PRO A 129 -15.98 -6.44 -6.81
C PRO A 129 -16.81 -5.15 -6.98
N SER A 130 -17.19 -4.82 -8.22
CA SER A 130 -17.93 -3.59 -8.54
C SER A 130 -19.38 -3.57 -8.03
N GLU A 131 -19.92 -4.72 -7.64
CA GLU A 131 -21.22 -4.86 -6.98
C GLU A 131 -21.22 -4.39 -5.52
N ALA A 132 -20.04 -4.32 -4.89
CA ALA A 132 -19.87 -4.02 -3.45
C ALA A 132 -18.93 -2.84 -3.16
N LEU A 133 -18.09 -2.45 -4.13
CA LEU A 133 -17.11 -1.38 -3.98
C LEU A 133 -17.07 -0.50 -5.24
N ARG A 134 -16.93 0.81 -5.04
CA ARG A 134 -16.73 1.78 -6.11
C ARG A 134 -15.50 2.63 -5.80
N ALA A 135 -14.47 2.56 -6.64
CA ALA A 135 -13.31 3.43 -6.53
C ALA A 135 -13.72 4.91 -6.76
N LYS A 136 -13.42 5.76 -5.76
CA LYS A 136 -13.73 7.20 -5.71
C LYS A 136 -12.52 8.06 -6.01
N SER A 137 -11.34 7.68 -5.53
CA SER A 137 -10.11 8.39 -5.85
C SER A 137 -8.90 7.48 -5.88
N LEU A 138 -7.98 7.82 -6.78
CA LEU A 138 -6.63 7.29 -6.92
C LEU A 138 -5.70 8.50 -6.81
N ARG A 139 -4.75 8.47 -5.88
CA ARG A 139 -3.78 9.56 -5.68
C ARG A 139 -2.37 9.00 -5.58
N PRO A 140 -1.36 9.68 -6.16
CA PRO A 140 0.03 9.32 -5.91
C PRO A 140 0.37 9.48 -4.42
N GLY A 141 1.16 8.55 -3.89
CA GLY A 141 1.86 8.72 -2.63
C GLY A 141 3.30 9.21 -2.82
N ASP A 142 3.97 9.53 -1.72
CA ASP A 142 5.28 10.19 -1.74
C ASP A 142 6.47 9.28 -2.07
N LEU A 143 6.27 7.96 -2.24
CA LEU A 143 7.36 6.99 -2.50
C LEU A 143 8.25 7.40 -3.69
N LEU A 144 7.64 7.92 -4.77
CA LEU A 144 8.34 8.38 -5.98
C LEU A 144 8.68 9.88 -5.96
N GLY A 145 8.55 10.52 -4.80
CA GLY A 145 8.71 11.97 -4.58
C GLY A 145 7.40 12.74 -4.79
N ALA A 146 7.35 13.99 -4.30
CA ALA A 146 6.14 14.82 -4.20
C ALA A 146 5.46 15.22 -5.53
N ASN A 147 6.04 14.88 -6.69
CA ASN A 147 5.47 15.17 -8.01
C ASN A 147 5.97 14.13 -9.03
N PRO A 148 5.51 12.88 -8.98
CA PRO A 148 5.92 11.83 -9.90
C PRO A 148 5.43 12.12 -11.33
N LEU A 149 6.02 11.45 -12.31
CA LEU A 149 5.42 11.33 -13.65
C LEU A 149 4.33 10.26 -13.56
N ILE A 150 3.08 10.62 -13.85
CA ILE A 150 1.98 9.66 -14.00
C ILE A 150 1.92 9.21 -15.45
N ALA A 151 1.87 7.90 -15.66
CA ALA A 151 1.77 7.24 -16.94
C ALA A 151 0.36 6.66 -17.18
N ALA A 152 -0.26 6.16 -16.12
CA ALA A 152 -1.64 5.70 -16.08
C ALA A 152 -2.23 5.93 -14.68
N ASP A 153 -3.50 6.29 -14.63
CA ASP A 153 -4.33 6.47 -13.43
C ASP A 153 -5.80 6.11 -13.70
N ASN A 154 -6.00 5.10 -14.56
CA ASN A 154 -7.30 4.71 -15.08
C ASN A 154 -8.14 3.97 -14.01
N VAL A 155 -9.44 4.27 -13.96
CA VAL A 155 -10.40 3.61 -13.06
C VAL A 155 -11.64 3.18 -13.84
N ASP A 156 -11.87 1.87 -13.93
CA ASP A 156 -13.10 1.29 -14.50
C ASP A 156 -13.95 0.68 -13.37
N ASN A 157 -14.88 1.49 -12.89
CA ASN A 157 -15.86 1.05 -11.89
C ASN A 157 -16.91 0.07 -12.42
N SER A 158 -17.01 -0.16 -13.74
CA SER A 158 -17.92 -1.16 -14.31
C SER A 158 -17.29 -2.56 -14.24
N GLN A 159 -16.01 -2.66 -14.62
CA GLN A 159 -15.24 -3.91 -14.57
C GLN A 159 -14.62 -4.19 -13.20
N GLY A 160 -14.67 -3.21 -12.28
CA GLY A 160 -14.08 -3.35 -10.96
C GLY A 160 -12.55 -3.36 -11.00
N SER A 161 -11.96 -2.49 -11.82
CA SER A 161 -10.51 -2.43 -12.01
C SER A 161 -9.95 -1.02 -11.95
N LEU A 162 -8.70 -0.93 -11.52
CA LEU A 162 -7.92 0.30 -11.44
C LEU A 162 -6.50 -0.01 -11.89
N HIS A 163 -5.97 0.78 -12.82
CA HIS A 163 -4.61 0.65 -13.36
C HIS A 163 -3.82 1.92 -13.07
N TYR A 164 -2.67 1.76 -12.42
CA TYR A 164 -1.80 2.87 -12.06
C TYR A 164 -0.36 2.57 -12.46
N ALA A 165 0.27 3.52 -13.14
CA ALA A 165 1.68 3.48 -13.50
C ALA A 165 2.31 4.85 -13.27
N SER A 166 3.46 4.89 -12.59
CA SER A 166 4.15 6.15 -12.27
C SER A 166 5.66 5.99 -12.12
N ALA A 167 6.40 7.08 -12.30
CA ALA A 167 7.86 7.11 -12.21
C ALA A 167 8.36 8.34 -11.45
N ARG A 168 9.51 8.21 -10.79
CA ARG A 168 10.25 9.32 -10.17
C ARG A 168 10.73 10.28 -11.26
N LYS A 169 10.65 11.59 -10.99
CA LYS A 169 11.29 12.61 -11.82
C LYS A 169 12.73 12.85 -11.34
N GLY A 170 13.70 12.80 -12.25
CA GLY A 170 15.11 13.06 -11.96
C GLY A 170 15.89 11.80 -11.56
N ALA A 171 16.85 11.96 -10.63
CA ALA A 171 17.70 10.86 -10.17
C ALA A 171 17.00 9.99 -9.12
N THR A 172 17.27 8.68 -9.16
CA THR A 172 16.85 7.73 -8.13
C THR A 172 18.02 7.46 -7.19
N ALA A 173 17.76 7.52 -5.88
CA ALA A 173 18.73 7.08 -4.88
C ALA A 173 18.67 5.54 -4.75
N ALA A 174 19.83 4.89 -4.65
CA ALA A 174 19.94 3.48 -4.32
C ALA A 174 19.79 3.25 -2.80
N GLY A 175 19.54 2.01 -2.40
CA GLY A 175 19.32 1.62 -1.00
C GLY A 175 17.85 1.39 -0.65
N ALA A 176 17.63 0.76 0.50
CA ALA A 176 16.31 0.38 1.02
C ALA A 176 15.28 1.51 0.93
N VAL A 177 14.04 1.17 0.54
CA VAL A 177 12.95 2.13 0.44
C VAL A 177 11.64 1.52 0.93
N SER A 178 10.91 2.28 1.76
CA SER A 178 9.60 1.89 2.29
C SER A 178 8.67 3.09 2.30
N GLY A 179 7.43 2.92 1.82
CA GLY A 179 6.51 4.05 1.71
C GLY A 179 5.22 3.77 0.95
N VAL A 180 4.41 4.82 0.79
CA VAL A 180 3.13 4.79 0.07
C VAL A 180 3.36 5.12 -1.39
N LEU A 181 3.04 4.19 -2.29
CA LEU A 181 3.08 4.39 -3.73
C LEU A 181 1.82 5.11 -4.23
N ALA A 182 0.66 4.73 -3.71
CA ALA A 182 -0.63 5.32 -4.06
C ALA A 182 -1.63 5.18 -2.90
N THR A 183 -2.60 6.09 -2.84
CA THR A 183 -3.75 6.03 -1.94
C THR A 183 -5.02 5.85 -2.75
N LEU A 184 -5.83 4.88 -2.36
CA LEU A 184 -7.07 4.44 -2.99
C LEU A 184 -8.23 4.70 -2.04
N THR A 185 -9.26 5.42 -2.48
CA THR A 185 -10.51 5.58 -1.72
C THR A 185 -11.62 4.83 -2.43
N PHE A 186 -12.37 4.01 -1.70
CA PHE A 186 -13.55 3.29 -2.19
C PHE A 186 -14.79 3.74 -1.41
N GLU A 187 -15.91 3.91 -2.11
CA GLU A 187 -17.25 3.97 -1.54
C GLU A 187 -17.81 2.54 -1.49
N VAL A 188 -18.39 2.15 -0.36
CA VAL A 188 -19.26 0.98 -0.25
C VAL A 188 -20.68 1.46 -0.61
N PRO A 189 -21.28 1.05 -1.74
CA PRO A 189 -22.60 1.54 -2.13
C PRO A 189 -23.65 1.28 -1.04
N GLY A 190 -24.62 2.18 -0.87
CA GLY A 190 -25.72 2.01 0.10
C GLY A 190 -26.60 0.77 -0.13
N THR A 191 -26.46 0.12 -1.29
CA THR A 191 -27.12 -1.14 -1.70
C THR A 191 -26.21 -2.37 -1.65
N ALA A 192 -24.96 -2.23 -1.19
CA ALA A 192 -24.03 -3.35 -1.10
C ALA A 192 -24.55 -4.44 -0.16
N ALA A 193 -24.44 -5.70 -0.59
CA ALA A 193 -24.78 -6.83 0.25
C ALA A 193 -23.73 -7.02 1.37
N SER A 194 -24.15 -7.58 2.50
CA SER A 194 -23.22 -7.97 3.56
C SER A 194 -22.34 -9.13 3.07
N GLY A 195 -21.04 -9.08 3.38
CA GLY A 195 -20.11 -10.13 2.96
C GLY A 195 -18.64 -9.71 3.03
N THR A 196 -17.77 -10.64 2.64
CA THR A 196 -16.31 -10.42 2.60
C THR A 196 -15.84 -10.32 1.15
N TYR A 197 -15.22 -9.20 0.82
CA TYR A 197 -14.86 -8.80 -0.54
C TYR A 197 -13.35 -8.59 -0.64
N SER A 198 -12.70 -9.28 -1.58
CA SER A 198 -11.23 -9.23 -1.74
C SER A 198 -10.82 -8.17 -2.77
N LEU A 199 -9.84 -7.33 -2.41
CA LEU A 199 -9.13 -6.45 -3.34
C LEU A 199 -7.85 -7.16 -3.79
N THR A 200 -7.78 -7.55 -5.05
CA THR A 200 -6.63 -8.27 -5.60
C THR A 200 -5.65 -7.28 -6.22
N LEU A 201 -4.43 -7.22 -5.68
CA LEU A 201 -3.31 -6.52 -6.30
C LEU A 201 -2.62 -7.46 -7.30
N ARG A 202 -2.53 -7.06 -8.58
CA ARG A 202 -1.92 -7.86 -9.65
C ARG A 202 -1.12 -6.98 -10.62
N ASN A 203 -0.44 -7.61 -11.58
CA ASN A 203 0.36 -6.93 -12.62
C ASN A 203 1.38 -5.94 -12.04
N VAL A 204 1.91 -6.26 -10.85
CA VAL A 204 2.85 -5.40 -10.13
C VAL A 204 4.22 -5.48 -10.79
N THR A 205 4.70 -4.35 -11.30
CA THR A 205 6.04 -4.19 -11.84
C THR A 205 6.72 -3.03 -11.13
N LEU A 206 7.85 -3.29 -10.45
CA LEU A 206 8.69 -2.24 -9.90
C LEU A 206 10.02 -2.18 -10.66
N THR A 207 10.62 -1.00 -10.72
CA THR A 207 11.89 -0.76 -11.41
C THR A 207 12.91 -0.12 -10.46
N ASP A 208 14.13 -0.65 -10.43
CA ASP A 208 15.20 -0.27 -9.50
C ASP A 208 15.85 1.10 -9.81
N ASP A 209 16.86 1.50 -9.03
CA ASP A 209 17.66 2.70 -9.27
C ASP A 209 18.51 2.68 -10.57
N ARG A 210 18.67 1.51 -11.19
CA ARG A 210 19.39 1.30 -12.46
C ARG A 210 18.48 1.17 -13.68
N PHE A 211 17.16 1.26 -13.49
CA PHE A 211 16.11 1.07 -14.49
C PHE A 211 15.90 -0.39 -14.96
N GLU A 212 16.20 -1.36 -14.09
CA GLU A 212 15.96 -2.79 -14.31
C GLU A 212 14.81 -3.29 -13.41
N GLY A 213 14.12 -4.35 -13.81
CA GLY A 213 12.92 -4.85 -13.12
C GLY A 213 13.23 -5.59 -11.82
N ILE A 214 12.48 -5.29 -10.76
CA ILE A 214 12.58 -5.96 -9.45
C ILE A 214 11.63 -7.15 -9.42
N GLY A 215 12.18 -8.35 -9.17
CA GLY A 215 11.42 -9.60 -9.03
C GLY A 215 11.38 -10.13 -7.60
N GLY A 216 10.72 -11.27 -7.39
CA GLY A 216 10.68 -11.95 -6.07
C GLY A 216 9.79 -11.29 -5.01
N LEU A 217 8.94 -10.34 -5.42
CA LEU A 217 8.08 -9.55 -4.53
C LEU A 217 6.96 -10.39 -3.88
N ASP A 218 6.76 -10.24 -2.56
CA ASP A 218 5.54 -10.69 -1.89
C ASP A 218 4.39 -9.70 -2.16
N ILE A 219 3.47 -10.11 -3.04
CA ILE A 219 2.34 -9.28 -3.49
C ILE A 219 1.08 -9.66 -2.69
N ARG A 220 0.54 -8.71 -1.93
CA ARG A 220 -0.59 -8.97 -1.00
C ARG A 220 -1.76 -8.01 -1.19
N GLY A 221 -2.90 -8.58 -1.56
CA GLY A 221 -4.17 -7.87 -1.62
C GLY A 221 -4.74 -7.46 -0.26
N GLY A 222 -5.91 -6.81 -0.31
CA GLY A 222 -6.68 -6.36 0.85
C GLY A 222 -8.04 -7.06 0.91
N VAL A 223 -8.76 -6.85 2.01
CA VAL A 223 -10.09 -7.42 2.26
C VAL A 223 -11.00 -6.34 2.87
N VAL A 224 -12.25 -6.30 2.43
CA VAL A 224 -13.32 -5.49 3.00
C VAL A 224 -14.42 -6.40 3.50
N GLU A 225 -14.85 -6.23 4.75
CA GLU A 225 -16.07 -6.83 5.28
C GLU A 225 -17.17 -5.77 5.28
N VAL A 226 -18.20 -5.98 4.47
CA VAL A 226 -19.41 -5.15 4.50
C VAL A 226 -20.34 -5.73 5.56
N ILE A 227 -20.55 -4.96 6.63
CA ILE A 227 -21.40 -5.32 7.76
C ILE A 227 -22.81 -4.83 7.48
N GLY A 228 -23.78 -5.74 7.55
CA GLY A 228 -25.19 -5.42 7.36
C GLY A 228 -25.73 -4.45 8.41
N ARG A 229 -26.78 -3.71 8.03
CA ARG A 229 -27.56 -2.87 8.94
C ARG A 229 -28.67 -3.65 9.63
#